data_AF-A0A1F6THZ1-F1
#
_entry.id   AF-A0A1F6THZ1-F1
#
_cell.length_a   1.000
_cell.length_b   1.000
_cell.length_c   1.000
_cell.angle_alpha   90.00
_cell.angle_beta   90.00
_cell.angle_gamma   90.00
#
_symmetry.space_group_name_H-M   'P 1'
#
loop_
_entity.id
_entity.type
_entity.pdbx_description
1 polymer ?
#
loop_
_entity_poly.entity_id
_entity_poly.type
_entity_poly.pdbx_seq_one_letter_code
_entity_poly.pdbx_strand_id
1 'polypeptide(L)'
;MLLVSLAVHAETPPESAPPAPAVESTHAGVVRIGAEQWARARGGEALARLPALDWLIETFERQPQGVIVVRHAGGDASAARAEELRAALVALGMPSARVRLEVAPIAPEAMELEVRAAGGRE
;
A
#
# COMPACT_ATOMS: atom_id res chain seq x y z
N MET A 1 10.48 31.12 -38.69
CA MET A 1 9.49 30.04 -38.79
C MET A 1 10.24 28.70 -38.89
N LEU A 2 9.70 27.70 -38.18
CA LEU A 2 10.02 26.27 -38.15
C LEU A 2 11.25 25.73 -37.38
N LEU A 3 10.89 24.77 -36.54
CA LEU A 3 11.58 23.88 -35.58
C LEU A 3 12.18 22.63 -36.27
N VAL A 4 12.74 21.74 -35.42
CA VAL A 4 12.88 20.25 -35.55
C VAL A 4 14.23 19.80 -36.11
N SER A 5 14.96 18.83 -35.55
CA SER A 5 14.85 18.05 -34.31
C SER A 5 16.20 17.37 -34.08
N LEU A 6 16.70 17.39 -32.85
CA LEU A 6 17.83 16.56 -32.43
C LEU A 6 17.26 15.22 -31.96
N ALA A 7 17.43 14.17 -32.76
CA ALA A 7 17.12 12.80 -32.39
C ALA A 7 18.12 12.34 -31.32
N VAL A 8 17.69 12.39 -30.06
CA VAL A 8 18.38 11.71 -28.96
C VAL A 8 18.23 10.21 -29.16
N HIS A 9 19.36 9.53 -29.06
CA HIS A 9 19.53 8.09 -29.18
C HIS A 9 18.50 7.33 -28.33
N ALA A 10 17.85 6.33 -28.93
CA ALA A 10 17.02 5.37 -28.25
C ALA A 10 17.91 4.43 -27.42
N GLU A 11 17.97 4.63 -26.10
CA GLU A 11 18.36 3.55 -25.18
C GLU A 11 17.18 2.58 -25.06
N THR A 12 17.42 1.33 -25.46
CA THR A 12 16.57 0.19 -25.17
C THR A 12 16.80 -0.20 -23.70
N PRO A 13 15.78 -0.19 -22.83
CA PRO A 13 15.97 -0.68 -21.47
C PRO A 13 16.13 -2.22 -21.49
N PRO A 14 17.01 -2.78 -20.65
CA PRO A 14 17.17 -4.23 -20.55
C PRO A 14 15.94 -4.87 -19.90
N GLU A 15 15.30 -5.76 -20.66
CA GLU A 15 14.35 -6.76 -20.17
C GLU A 15 15.12 -7.81 -19.34
N SER A 16 15.37 -7.53 -18.05
CA SER A 16 15.65 -8.52 -16.99
C SER A 16 15.92 -7.82 -15.66
N ALA A 17 14.84 -7.50 -14.94
CA ALA A 17 14.73 -7.56 -13.48
C ALA A 17 13.29 -7.13 -13.15
N PRO A 18 12.48 -7.89 -12.39
CA PRO A 18 11.43 -7.21 -11.64
C PRO A 18 12.14 -6.24 -10.69
N PRO A 19 11.95 -4.92 -10.79
CA PRO A 19 12.39 -4.05 -9.71
C PRO A 19 11.59 -4.50 -8.49
N ALA A 20 12.30 -4.92 -7.44
CA ALA A 20 11.70 -5.15 -6.13
C ALA A 20 10.80 -3.96 -5.82
N PRO A 21 9.52 -4.14 -5.42
CA PRO A 21 8.82 -3.01 -4.86
C PRO A 21 9.49 -2.76 -3.51
N ALA A 22 10.38 -1.78 -3.46
CA ALA A 22 10.50 -0.91 -2.32
C ALA A 22 9.14 -0.26 -2.06
N VAL A 23 8.89 0.18 -0.84
CA VAL A 23 7.63 0.84 -0.46
C VAL A 23 7.38 2.00 -1.43
N GLU A 24 6.48 1.80 -2.40
CA GLU A 24 6.15 2.83 -3.38
C GLU A 24 4.97 3.61 -2.82
N SER A 25 5.29 4.71 -2.14
CA SER A 25 4.30 5.68 -1.70
C SER A 25 3.83 6.44 -2.93
N THR A 26 2.81 5.93 -3.63
CA THR A 26 2.17 6.73 -4.67
C THR A 26 1.47 7.90 -3.99
N HIS A 27 1.73 9.12 -4.45
CA HIS A 27 1.28 10.42 -3.94
C HIS A 27 -0.27 10.60 -3.84
N ALA A 28 -1.05 9.54 -4.00
CA ALA A 28 -2.51 9.49 -3.92
C ALA A 28 -3.03 8.91 -2.59
N GLY A 29 -2.24 8.98 -1.52
CA GLY A 29 -2.64 8.53 -0.18
C GLY A 29 -2.86 7.02 -0.03
N VAL A 30 -2.24 6.24 -0.92
CA VAL A 30 -2.25 4.78 -0.92
C VAL A 30 -0.83 4.28 -0.67
N VAL A 31 -0.68 3.39 0.30
CA VAL A 31 0.58 2.74 0.64
C VAL A 31 0.55 1.31 0.11
N ARG A 32 1.49 0.95 -0.77
CA ARG A 32 1.58 -0.39 -1.34
C ARG A 32 2.67 -1.22 -0.66
N ILE A 33 2.31 -2.40 -0.17
CA ILE A 33 3.19 -3.38 0.45
C ILE A 33 3.23 -4.64 -0.42
N GLY A 34 4.41 -4.97 -0.97
CA GLY A 34 4.62 -6.22 -1.72
C GLY A 34 4.92 -7.41 -0.82
N ALA A 35 4.80 -8.63 -1.37
CA ALA A 35 4.96 -9.87 -0.61
C ALA A 35 6.37 -10.03 -0.04
N GLU A 36 7.42 -9.64 -0.76
CA GLU A 36 8.78 -9.69 -0.22
C GLU A 36 8.98 -8.74 0.96
N GLN A 37 8.37 -7.55 0.92
CA GLN A 37 8.41 -6.58 2.01
C GLN A 37 7.68 -7.14 3.23
N TRP A 38 6.50 -7.72 3.04
CA TRP A 38 5.75 -8.40 4.10
C TRP A 38 6.50 -9.61 4.67
N ALA A 39 7.11 -10.42 3.81
CA ALA A 39 7.88 -11.60 4.22
C ALA A 39 9.12 -11.24 5.04
N ARG A 40 9.78 -10.11 4.72
CA ARG A 40 10.89 -9.56 5.52
C ARG A 40 10.41 -8.90 6.82
N ALA A 41 9.21 -8.33 6.81
CA ALA A 41 8.60 -7.67 7.96
C ALA A 41 7.78 -8.62 8.85
N ARG A 42 8.04 -9.94 8.82
CA ARG A 42 7.27 -10.91 9.61
C ARG A 42 7.27 -10.57 11.10
N GLY A 43 6.11 -10.15 11.59
CA GLY A 43 5.85 -9.73 12.98
C GLY A 43 5.59 -8.23 13.07
N GLY A 44 4.49 -7.83 13.74
CA GLY A 44 4.00 -6.45 13.78
C GLY A 44 5.03 -5.37 14.16
N GLU A 45 6.12 -5.75 14.85
CA GLU A 45 7.27 -4.87 15.15
C GLU A 45 8.01 -4.34 13.91
N ALA A 46 8.11 -5.13 12.84
CA ALA A 46 8.79 -4.70 11.62
C ALA A 46 7.89 -3.81 10.75
N LEU A 47 6.57 -3.91 10.91
CA LEU A 47 5.61 -3.06 10.23
C LEU A 47 5.69 -1.60 10.72
N ALA A 48 5.93 -1.41 12.02
CA ALA A 48 6.16 -0.10 12.63
C ALA A 48 7.41 0.62 12.11
N ARG A 49 8.31 -0.08 11.41
CA ARG A 49 9.53 0.50 10.82
C ARG A 49 9.34 0.92 9.37
N LEU A 50 8.15 0.74 8.80
CA LEU A 50 7.85 1.19 7.45
C LEU A 50 7.48 2.68 7.50
N PRO A 51 8.29 3.60 6.95
CA PRO A 51 8.01 5.04 7.01
C PRO A 51 6.71 5.42 6.29
N ALA A 52 6.23 4.60 5.35
CA ALA A 52 4.94 4.81 4.72
C ALA A 52 3.75 4.54 5.68
N LEU A 53 3.96 3.74 6.72
CA LEU A 53 2.93 3.47 7.72
C LEU A 53 2.75 4.64 8.68
N ASP A 54 3.83 5.35 9.05
CA ASP A 54 3.74 6.57 9.88
C ASP A 54 2.79 7.59 9.22
N TRP A 55 2.98 7.85 7.93
CA TRP A 55 2.11 8.76 7.18
C TRP A 55 0.63 8.30 7.18
N LEU A 56 0.40 6.99 7.07
CA LEU A 56 -0.94 6.41 7.10
C LEU A 56 -1.59 6.58 8.48
N ILE A 57 -0.84 6.37 9.56
CA ILE A 57 -1.30 6.55 10.94
C ILE A 57 -1.62 8.02 11.19
N GLU A 58 -0.72 8.95 10.86
CA GLU A 58 -0.96 10.40 11.01
C GLU A 58 -2.19 10.86 10.21
N THR A 59 -2.41 10.28 9.03
CA THR A 59 -3.59 10.59 8.21
C THR A 59 -4.87 10.01 8.81
N PHE A 60 -4.81 8.83 9.42
CA PHE A 60 -5.92 8.22 10.15
C PHE A 60 -6.28 9.00 11.42
N GLU A 61 -5.30 9.43 12.20
CA GLU A 61 -5.51 10.20 13.43
C GLU A 61 -6.17 11.57 13.17
N ARG A 62 -5.83 12.22 12.05
CA ARG A 62 -6.47 13.46 11.60
C ARG A 62 -7.90 13.27 11.09
N GLN A 63 -8.34 12.04 10.88
CA GLN A 63 -9.68 11.71 10.40
C GLN A 63 -10.46 10.97 11.49
N PRO A 64 -11.19 11.67 12.38
CA PRO A 64 -11.86 11.06 13.52
C PRO A 64 -12.90 9.97 13.13
N GLN A 65 -13.42 10.02 11.91
CA GLN A 65 -14.34 9.02 11.35
C GLN A 65 -13.73 8.19 10.20
N GLY A 66 -12.46 8.40 9.84
CA GLY A 66 -11.80 7.68 8.76
C GLY A 66 -11.70 6.17 9.02
N VAL A 67 -11.55 5.38 7.96
CA VAL A 67 -11.29 3.94 8.05
C VAL A 67 -10.03 3.61 7.27
N ILE A 68 -9.24 2.67 7.78
CA ILE A 68 -8.13 2.09 7.03
C ILE A 68 -8.71 0.96 6.18
N VAL A 69 -8.51 1.04 4.88
CA VAL A 69 -8.90 0.00 3.93
C VAL A 69 -7.64 -0.72 3.48
N VAL A 70 -7.59 -2.03 3.73
CA VAL A 70 -6.55 -2.93 3.24
C VAL A 70 -7.11 -3.67 2.01
N ARG A 71 -6.61 -3.33 0.83
CA ARG A 71 -6.99 -3.95 -0.43
C ARG A 71 -6.10 -5.15 -0.71
N HIS A 72 -6.69 -6.26 -1.13
CA HIS A 72 -5.99 -7.50 -1.46
C HIS A 72 -6.58 -8.14 -2.74
N ALA A 73 -5.82 -8.99 -3.42
CA ALA A 73 -6.20 -9.58 -4.71
C ALA A 73 -7.35 -10.63 -4.63
N GLY A 74 -7.79 -10.99 -3.42
CA GLY A 74 -8.65 -12.14 -3.19
C GLY A 74 -7.89 -13.47 -3.20
N GLY A 75 -8.61 -14.57 -2.92
CA GLY A 75 -8.03 -15.90 -2.73
C GLY A 75 -7.38 -16.09 -1.34
N ASP A 76 -7.31 -17.34 -0.90
CA ASP A 76 -6.99 -17.69 0.49
C ASP A 76 -5.63 -17.14 0.96
N ALA A 77 -4.59 -17.27 0.12
CA ALA A 77 -3.25 -16.80 0.47
C ALA A 77 -3.17 -15.27 0.60
N SER A 78 -3.87 -14.53 -0.26
CA SER A 78 -3.93 -13.07 -0.20
C SER A 78 -4.76 -12.60 1.00
N ALA A 79 -5.90 -13.28 1.25
CA ALA A 79 -6.78 -13.00 2.37
C ALA A 79 -6.10 -13.26 3.72
N ALA A 80 -5.37 -14.38 3.87
CA ALA A 80 -4.61 -14.68 5.08
C ALA A 80 -3.58 -13.59 5.38
N ARG A 81 -2.83 -13.15 4.36
CA ARG A 81 -1.85 -12.07 4.51
C ARG A 81 -2.50 -10.73 4.89
N ALA A 82 -3.63 -10.41 4.28
CA ALA A 82 -4.38 -9.20 4.59
C ALA A 82 -4.92 -9.21 6.04
N GLU A 83 -5.35 -10.37 6.53
CA GLU A 83 -5.77 -10.55 7.92
C GLU A 83 -4.58 -10.41 8.89
N GLU A 84 -3.42 -10.96 8.56
CA GLU A 84 -2.20 -10.76 9.36
C GLU A 84 -1.83 -9.27 9.43
N LEU A 85 -1.92 -8.55 8.32
CA LEU A 85 -1.70 -7.10 8.27
C LEU A 85 -2.72 -6.34 9.13
N ARG A 86 -4.00 -6.69 9.04
CA ARG A 86 -5.04 -6.12 9.91
C ARG A 86 -4.75 -6.37 11.39
N ALA A 87 -4.37 -7.60 11.76
CA ALA A 87 -4.01 -7.94 13.13
C ALA A 87 -2.81 -7.12 13.63
N ALA A 88 -1.80 -6.91 12.77
CA ALA A 88 -0.66 -6.05 13.09
C ALA A 88 -1.07 -4.59 13.30
N LEU A 89 -1.92 -4.02 12.44
CA LEU A 89 -2.44 -2.66 12.61
C LEU A 89 -3.22 -2.50 13.93
N VAL A 90 -4.00 -3.51 14.30
CA VAL A 90 -4.72 -3.53 15.58
C VAL A 90 -3.75 -3.59 16.77
N ALA A 91 -2.69 -4.38 16.68
CA ALA A 91 -1.65 -4.43 17.71
C ALA A 91 -0.90 -3.09 17.86
N LEU A 92 -0.83 -2.28 16.80
CA LEU A 92 -0.29 -0.92 16.82
C LEU A 92 -1.29 0.13 17.36
N GLY A 93 -2.48 -0.28 17.78
CA GLY A 93 -3.47 0.60 18.41
C GLY A 93 -4.60 1.06 17.48
N MET A 94 -4.64 0.61 16.22
CA MET A 94 -5.75 0.95 15.32
C MET A 94 -7.03 0.20 15.75
N PRO A 95 -8.18 0.89 15.92
CA PRO A 95 -9.42 0.23 16.29
C PRO A 95 -9.84 -0.79 15.22
N SER A 96 -10.01 -2.05 15.61
CA SER A 96 -10.33 -3.15 14.68
C SER A 96 -11.61 -2.92 13.87
N ALA A 97 -12.57 -2.16 14.43
CA ALA A 97 -13.81 -1.75 13.75
C ALA A 97 -13.59 -0.74 12.60
N ARG A 98 -12.43 -0.07 12.59
CA ARG A 98 -12.05 0.95 11.60
C ARG A 98 -10.98 0.44 10.62
N VAL A 99 -10.62 -0.84 10.68
CA VAL A 99 -9.74 -1.50 9.70
C VAL A 99 -10.56 -2.50 8.89
N ARG A 100 -10.71 -2.25 7.59
CA ARG A 100 -11.53 -3.06 6.67
C ARG A 100 -10.66 -3.76 5.65
N LEU A 101 -11.05 -4.98 5.28
CA LEU A 101 -10.45 -5.70 4.16
C LEU A 101 -11.37 -5.57 2.94
N GLU A 102 -10.81 -5.22 1.79
CA GLU A 102 -11.54 -5.13 0.52
C GLU A 102 -10.81 -5.93 -0.56
N VAL A 103 -11.56 -6.68 -1.37
CA VAL A 103 -11.00 -7.30 -2.58
C VAL A 103 -10.86 -6.24 -3.66
N ALA A 104 -9.70 -6.19 -4.31
CA ALA A 104 -9.41 -5.28 -5.42
C ALA A 104 -8.64 -6.02 -6.53
N PRO A 105 -8.74 -5.57 -7.79
CA PRO A 105 -8.01 -6.15 -8.91
C PRO A 105 -6.53 -5.72 -8.88
N ILE A 106 -5.80 -6.18 -7.86
CA ILE A 106 -4.36 -5.94 -7.66
C ILE A 106 -3.57 -7.24 -7.78
N ALA A 107 -2.25 -7.15 -7.83
CA ALA A 107 -1.38 -8.33 -7.91
C ALA A 107 -1.53 -9.21 -6.64
N PRO A 108 -1.51 -10.55 -6.74
CA PRO A 108 -1.65 -11.48 -5.60
C PRO A 108 -0.62 -11.28 -4.47
N GLU A 109 0.58 -10.84 -4.84
CA GLU A 109 1.66 -10.49 -3.94
C GLU A 109 1.50 -9.10 -3.28
N ALA A 110 0.63 -8.25 -3.80
CA ALA A 110 0.46 -6.88 -3.32
C ALA A 110 -0.68 -6.77 -2.30
N MET A 111 -0.48 -5.87 -1.35
CA MET A 111 -1.51 -5.31 -0.49
C MET A 111 -1.42 -3.79 -0.57
N GLU A 112 -2.56 -3.12 -0.56
CA GLU A 112 -2.61 -1.66 -0.55
C GLU A 112 -3.35 -1.18 0.69
N LEU A 113 -2.86 -0.12 1.32
CA LEU A 113 -3.50 0.51 2.46
C LEU A 113 -3.90 1.93 2.07
N GLU A 114 -5.11 2.31 2.41
CA GLU A 114 -5.67 3.63 2.14
C GLU A 114 -6.41 4.12 3.40
N VAL A 115 -6.28 5.41 3.74
CA VAL A 115 -7.20 6.04 4.70
C VAL A 115 -8.35 6.66 3.94
N ARG A 116 -9.54 6.08 4.08
CA ARG A 116 -10.76 6.61 3.50
C ARG A 116 -11.50 7.43 4.54
N ALA A 117 -11.80 8.69 4.22
CA ALA A 117 -12.68 9.49 5.04
C ALA A 117 -14.05 8.80 5.15
N ALA A 118 -14.70 8.87 6.31
CA ALA A 118 -16.13 8.58 6.35
C ALA A 118 -16.78 9.53 5.37
N GLY A 119 -17.33 8.99 4.28
CA GLY A 119 -17.99 9.78 3.25
C GLY A 119 -18.94 10.75 3.94
N GLY A 120 -18.63 12.05 3.82
CA GLY A 120 -19.60 13.09 4.10
C GLY A 120 -20.81 12.75 3.26
N ARG A 121 -21.92 12.46 3.93
CA ARG A 121 -23.21 12.47 3.28
C ARG A 121 -23.48 13.94 3.00
N GLU A 122 -23.14 14.39 1.80
CA GLU A 122 -23.78 15.54 1.19
C GLU A 122 -25.06 15.08 0.49
#